data_AF-A0A7C5DVU5-F1
#
_entry.id   AF-A0A7C5DVU5-F1
#
_cell.length_a   1.000
_cell.length_b   1.000
_cell.length_c   1.000
_cell.angle_alpha   90.00
_cell.angle_beta   90.00
_cell.angle_gamma   90.00
#
_symmetry.space_group_name_H-M   'P 1'
#
loop_
_entity.id
_entity.type
_entity.pdbx_description
1 polymer ?
#
loop_
_entity_poly.entity_id
_entity_poly.type
_entity_poly.pdbx_seq_one_letter_code
_entity_poly.pdbx_strand_id
1 'polypeptide(L)'
;MKILMVSYEVYPLAKVGGLADVVGSLPEYLVKRGIDVQIVMPYHRIVDKKAEYIEKTDLILHTNELKQKYTFEVYRTHLKAGNVPVFLLKNDELIDSDDVYGGHDLGLQALAFSDAVFQLSKS
;
A
#
# COMPACT_ATOMS: atom_id res chain seq x y z
N MET A 1 -3.24 -10.63 -18.03
CA MET A 1 -2.72 -10.99 -16.69
C MET A 1 -2.46 -9.69 -15.96
N LYS A 2 -2.95 -9.56 -14.73
CA LYS A 2 -2.80 -8.35 -13.90
C LYS A 2 -2.00 -8.72 -12.65
N ILE A 3 -1.01 -7.92 -12.28
CA ILE A 3 -0.15 -8.17 -11.12
C ILE A 3 -0.43 -7.10 -10.07
N LEU A 4 -0.76 -7.55 -8.85
CA LEU A 4 -0.84 -6.71 -7.67
C LEU A 4 0.41 -6.94 -6.82
N MET A 5 1.31 -5.96 -6.78
CA MET A 5 2.49 -6.01 -5.94
C MET A 5 2.17 -5.43 -4.57
N VAL A 6 2.37 -6.23 -3.53
CA VAL A 6 2.02 -5.87 -2.15
C VAL A 6 3.32 -5.65 -1.38
N SER A 7 3.46 -4.48 -0.75
CA SER A 7 4.66 -4.15 0.03
C SER A 7 4.34 -3.20 1.16
N TYR A 8 5.10 -3.29 2.25
CA TYR A 8 5.06 -2.30 3.33
C TYR A 8 5.81 -1.01 2.99
N GLU A 9 6.76 -1.08 2.08
CA GLU A 9 7.61 0.04 1.69
C GLU A 9 7.76 0.12 0.17
N VAL A 10 7.75 1.35 -0.35
CA VAL A 10 7.80 1.67 -1.79
C VAL A 10 8.51 3.01 -1.94
N TYR A 11 9.65 3.03 -2.63
CA TYR A 11 10.33 4.29 -2.95
C TYR A 11 9.58 5.02 -4.09
N PRO A 12 9.35 6.36 -4.01
CA PRO A 12 9.82 7.29 -2.99
C PRO A 12 8.83 7.57 -1.84
N LEU A 13 7.72 6.85 -1.77
CA LEU A 13 6.60 7.11 -0.85
C LEU A 13 6.94 6.80 0.60
N ALA A 14 7.47 5.60 0.88
CA ALA A 14 7.93 5.19 2.19
C ALA A 14 9.11 4.22 2.02
N LYS A 15 10.27 4.54 2.61
CA LYS A 15 11.50 3.76 2.45
C LYS A 15 12.17 3.53 3.81
N VAL A 16 12.42 2.27 4.12
CA VAL A 16 13.27 1.83 5.24
C VAL A 16 14.47 1.05 4.70
N GLY A 17 14.24 0.09 3.80
CA GLY A 17 15.25 -0.82 3.27
C GLY A 17 15.27 -0.90 1.74
N GLY A 18 15.96 -1.94 1.25
CA GLY A 18 16.13 -2.18 -0.18
C GLY A 18 14.89 -2.75 -0.88
N LEU A 19 13.93 -3.29 -0.14
CA LEU A 19 12.67 -3.77 -0.73
C LEU A 19 11.88 -2.59 -1.32
N ALA A 20 11.91 -1.43 -0.67
CA ALA A 20 11.33 -0.19 -1.19
C ALA A 20 11.87 0.17 -2.59
N ASP A 21 13.17 -0.03 -2.82
CA ASP A 21 13.80 0.27 -4.11
C ASP A 21 13.38 -0.73 -5.19
N VAL A 22 13.24 -2.01 -4.83
CA VAL A 22 12.74 -3.05 -5.75
C VAL A 22 11.30 -2.76 -6.16
N VAL A 23 10.41 -2.50 -5.20
CA VAL A 23 8.99 -2.24 -5.47
C VAL A 23 8.79 -0.86 -6.13
N GLY A 24 9.69 0.09 -5.90
CA GLY A 24 9.68 1.39 -6.58
C GLY A 24 10.13 1.35 -8.05
N SER A 25 10.91 0.35 -8.47
CA SER A 25 11.54 0.30 -9.80
C SER A 25 11.08 -0.85 -10.70
N LEU A 26 10.87 -2.05 -10.15
CA LEU A 26 10.46 -3.22 -10.93
C LEU A 26 9.09 -3.03 -11.66
N PRO A 27 8.05 -2.45 -11.03
CA PRO A 27 6.76 -2.24 -11.68
C PRO A 27 6.86 -1.41 -12.96
N GLU A 28 7.70 -0.37 -12.97
CA GLU A 28 7.93 0.47 -14.15
C GLU A 28 8.41 -0.38 -15.34
N TYR A 29 9.35 -1.28 -15.09
CA TYR A 29 9.93 -2.15 -16.12
C TYR A 29 8.93 -3.16 -16.69
N LEU A 30 7.99 -3.62 -15.85
CA LEU A 30 6.91 -4.52 -16.24
C LEU A 30 5.83 -3.78 -17.05
N VAL A 31 5.46 -2.56 -16.64
CA VAL A 31 4.53 -1.71 -17.39
C VAL A 31 5.07 -1.39 -18.78
N LYS A 32 6.38 -1.09 -18.90
CA LYS A 32 7.04 -0.89 -20.20
C LYS A 32 7.00 -2.12 -21.12
N ARG A 33 6.73 -3.32 -20.58
CA ARG A 33 6.51 -4.56 -21.36
C ARG A 33 5.05 -4.85 -21.66
N GLY A 34 4.14 -3.93 -21.35
CA GLY A 34 2.71 -4.12 -21.54
C GLY A 34 2.06 -5.00 -20.46
N ILE A 35 2.70 -5.19 -19.31
CA ILE A 35 2.11 -5.89 -18.17
C ILE A 35 1.35 -4.88 -17.31
N ASP A 36 0.09 -5.17 -16.99
CA ASP A 36 -0.69 -4.37 -16.05
C ASP A 36 -0.24 -4.67 -14.61
N VAL A 37 0.37 -3.67 -13.97
CA VAL A 37 0.91 -3.76 -12.62
C VAL A 37 0.34 -2.65 -11.75
N GLN A 38 -0.08 -3.00 -10.56
CA GLN A 38 -0.52 -2.09 -9.52
C GLN A 38 0.22 -2.40 -8.22
N ILE A 39 0.37 -1.40 -7.36
CA ILE A 39 1.01 -1.55 -6.06
C ILE A 39 -0.01 -1.32 -4.97
N VAL A 40 0.08 -2.06 -3.87
CA VAL A 40 -0.67 -1.79 -2.64
C VAL A 40 0.31 -1.71 -1.47
N MET A 41 0.18 -0.66 -0.66
CA MET A 41 0.94 -0.47 0.55
C MET A 41 0.10 0.14 1.68
N PRO A 42 0.52 0.03 2.95
CA PRO A 42 -0.09 0.80 4.03
C PRO A 42 0.08 2.29 3.78
N TYR A 43 -0.91 3.09 4.17
CA TYR A 43 -0.81 4.54 4.14
C TYR A 43 -0.02 5.02 5.36
N HIS A 44 1.31 4.95 5.26
CA HIS A 44 2.20 5.53 6.27
C HIS A 44 2.13 7.05 6.27
N ARG A 45 2.26 7.70 7.44
CA ARG A 45 2.19 9.17 7.57
C ARG A 45 3.21 9.92 6.70
N ILE A 46 4.37 9.31 6.44
CA ILE A 46 5.40 9.90 5.59
C ILE A 46 4.93 10.12 4.14
N VAL A 47 3.91 9.36 3.69
CA VAL A 47 3.36 9.44 2.32
C VAL A 47 2.79 10.83 2.04
N ASP A 48 2.15 11.48 3.02
CA ASP A 48 1.60 12.84 2.87
C ASP A 48 2.67 13.87 2.47
N LYS A 49 3.93 13.64 2.86
CA LYS A 49 5.06 14.53 2.57
C LYS A 49 5.80 14.16 1.29
N LYS A 50 5.56 12.97 0.73
CA LYS A 50 6.37 12.38 -0.35
C LYS A 50 5.59 12.15 -1.64
N ALA A 51 4.30 11.84 -1.55
CA ALA A 51 3.43 11.76 -2.71
C ALA A 51 3.21 13.16 -3.29
N GLU A 52 3.18 13.27 -4.62
CA GLU A 52 2.84 14.54 -5.27
C GLU A 52 1.35 14.84 -5.22
N TYR A 53 0.55 13.78 -5.25
CA TYR A 53 -0.89 13.85 -5.23
C TYR A 53 -1.42 12.61 -4.52
N ILE A 54 -2.51 12.76 -3.78
CA ILE A 54 -3.23 11.66 -3.16
C ILE A 54 -4.72 11.91 -3.36
N GLU A 55 -5.43 10.91 -3.84
CA GLU A 55 -6.86 10.95 -4.06
C GLU A 55 -7.54 9.97 -3.11
N LYS A 56 -8.57 10.44 -2.40
CA LYS A 56 -9.46 9.55 -1.63
C LYS A 56 -10.40 8.85 -2.60
N THR A 57 -10.52 7.53 -2.48
CA THR A 57 -11.50 6.76 -3.26
C THR A 57 -12.76 6.51 -2.44
N ASP A 58 -13.83 6.04 -3.09
CA ASP A 58 -15.05 5.60 -2.41
C ASP A 58 -14.95 4.19 -1.80
N LEU A 59 -13.79 3.53 -1.97
CA LEU A 59 -13.60 2.16 -1.51
C LEU A 59 -13.22 2.10 -0.03
N ILE A 60 -13.95 1.28 0.70
CA ILE A 60 -13.71 0.94 2.10
C ILE A 60 -13.58 -0.58 2.17
N LEU A 61 -12.48 -1.06 2.74
CA LEU A 61 -12.20 -2.49 2.92
C LEU A 61 -12.42 -2.86 4.38
N HIS A 62 -12.93 -4.08 4.61
CA HIS A 62 -13.10 -4.64 5.94
C HIS A 62 -12.37 -5.97 6.03
N THR A 63 -11.67 -6.19 7.15
CA THR A 63 -11.08 -7.50 7.44
C THR A 63 -12.18 -8.51 7.74
N ASN A 64 -12.04 -9.73 7.21
CA ASN A 64 -13.00 -10.83 7.35
C ASN A 64 -12.43 -12.03 8.11
N GLU A 65 -11.11 -12.21 8.13
CA GLU A 65 -10.47 -13.40 8.69
C GLU A 65 -9.92 -13.20 10.12
N LEU A 66 -10.10 -11.99 10.67
CA LEU A 66 -9.65 -11.62 12.01
C LEU A 66 -10.78 -11.67 13.05
N LYS A 67 -10.43 -11.90 14.31
CA LYS A 67 -11.38 -11.91 15.44
C LYS A 67 -12.07 -10.56 15.63
N GLN A 68 -11.31 -9.48 15.48
CA GLN A 68 -11.80 -8.11 15.46
C GLN A 68 -11.83 -7.62 14.01
N LYS A 69 -12.86 -6.84 13.66
CA LYS A 69 -12.97 -6.20 12.35
C LYS A 69 -12.24 -4.87 12.34
N TYR A 70 -11.35 -4.71 11.37
CA TYR A 70 -10.68 -3.46 11.07
C TYR A 70 -11.14 -2.95 9.71
N THR A 71 -11.22 -1.63 9.59
CA THR A 71 -11.65 -0.94 8.38
C THR A 71 -10.48 -0.18 7.78
N PHE A 72 -10.29 -0.28 6.46
CA PHE A 72 -9.28 0.47 5.74
C PHE A 72 -9.96 1.38 4.71
N GLU A 73 -9.68 2.67 4.80
CA GLU A 73 -10.01 3.59 3.72
C GLU A 73 -8.96 3.46 2.62
N VAL A 74 -9.41 3.39 1.36
CA VAL A 74 -8.51 3.26 0.23
C VAL A 74 -8.28 4.62 -0.42
N TYR A 75 -7.01 4.98 -0.56
CA TYR A 75 -6.54 6.14 -1.29
C TYR A 75 -5.71 5.68 -2.49
N ARG A 76 -5.49 6.59 -3.44
CA ARG A 76 -4.73 6.32 -4.65
C ARG A 76 -3.71 7.41 -4.92
N THR A 77 -2.55 6.99 -5.41
CA THR A 77 -1.52 7.84 -6.01
C THR A 77 -0.86 7.09 -7.18
N HIS A 78 0.19 7.66 -7.78
CA HIS A 78 1.04 6.96 -8.75
C HIS A 78 2.51 7.18 -8.47
N LEU A 79 3.31 6.18 -8.85
CA LEU A 79 4.73 6.40 -9.06
C LEU A 79 4.92 7.15 -10.38
N LYS A 80 5.64 8.27 -10.34
CA LYS A 80 6.01 9.06 -11.53
C LYS A 80 6.57 8.20 -12.65
N ALA A 81 7.50 7.32 -12.28
CA ALA A 81 8.18 6.45 -13.21
C ALA A 81 7.21 5.36 -13.68
N GLY A 82 6.87 5.39 -14.97
CA GLY A 82 5.94 4.42 -15.56
C GLY A 82 4.46 4.65 -15.24
N ASN A 83 4.12 5.73 -14.54
CA ASN A 83 2.74 6.05 -14.12
C ASN A 83 2.03 4.86 -13.45
N VAL A 84 2.73 4.19 -12.53
CA VAL A 84 2.25 2.95 -11.90
C VAL A 84 1.26 3.29 -10.79
N PRO A 85 0.01 2.79 -10.82
CA PRO A 85 -0.96 3.03 -9.76
C PRO A 85 -0.53 2.44 -8.42
N VAL A 86 -0.67 3.22 -7.36
CA VAL A 86 -0.43 2.79 -5.98
C VAL A 86 -1.70 3.02 -5.17
N PHE A 87 -2.21 1.96 -4.56
CA PHE A 87 -3.28 2.04 -3.57
C PHE A 87 -2.68 2.09 -2.16
N LEU A 88 -3.17 3.04 -1.38
CA LEU A 88 -2.74 3.30 -0.02
C LEU A 88 -3.89 2.89 0.92
N LEU A 89 -3.64 1.94 1.80
CA LEU A 89 -4.62 1.47 2.77
C LEU A 89 -4.44 2.22 4.09
N LYS A 90 -5.35 3.12 4.40
CA LYS A 90 -5.32 3.93 5.63
C LYS A 90 -6.14 3.29 6.73
N ASN A 91 -5.51 3.12 7.89
CA ASN A 91 -6.14 2.70 9.12
C ASN A 91 -5.39 3.35 10.29
N ASP A 92 -6.00 4.34 10.92
CA ASP A 92 -5.34 5.13 11.98
C ASP A 92 -5.25 4.37 13.31
N GLU A 93 -6.01 3.27 13.48
CA GLU A 93 -5.97 2.41 14.68
C GLU A 93 -4.72 1.51 14.68
N LEU A 94 -4.33 0.99 13.52
CA LEU A 94 -3.24 0.02 13.37
C LEU A 94 -1.96 0.64 12.79
N ILE A 95 -2.07 1.73 12.03
CA ILE A 95 -0.94 2.45 11.41
C ILE A 95 -0.78 3.78 12.16
N ASP A 96 -0.33 3.69 13.41
CA ASP A 96 -0.37 4.78 14.38
C ASP A 96 0.99 5.45 14.64
N SER A 97 2.03 5.01 13.94
CA SER A 97 3.39 5.51 14.07
C SER A 97 3.84 6.39 12.90
N ASP A 98 4.83 7.23 13.15
CA ASP A 98 5.52 8.01 12.11
C ASP A 98 6.51 7.14 11.33
N ASP A 99 7.02 6.07 11.96
CA ASP A 99 7.92 5.11 11.35
C ASP A 99 7.15 3.95 10.71
N VAL A 100 7.59 3.52 9.52
CA VAL A 100 6.96 2.42 8.73
C VAL A 100 6.81 1.11 9.52
N TYR A 101 7.75 0.82 10.42
CA TYR A 101 7.76 -0.35 11.31
C TYR A 101 7.73 0.06 12.79
N GLY A 102 7.14 1.21 13.11
CA GLY A 102 7.07 1.71 14.48
C GLY A 102 5.73 1.51 15.19
N GLY A 103 4.78 0.80 14.58
CA GLY A 103 3.46 0.56 15.17
C GLY A 103 3.52 -0.29 16.46
N HIS A 104 2.55 -0.09 17.35
CA HIS A 104 2.53 -0.78 18.66
C HIS A 104 2.43 -2.31 18.54
N ASP A 105 1.71 -2.82 17.55
CA ASP A 105 1.61 -4.25 17.23
C ASP A 105 1.77 -4.48 15.72
N LEU A 106 3.02 -4.64 15.30
CA LEU A 106 3.37 -4.90 13.90
C LEU A 106 2.78 -6.21 13.37
N GLY A 107 2.60 -7.21 14.24
CA GLY A 107 2.04 -8.51 13.83
C GLY A 107 0.58 -8.38 13.45
N LEU A 108 -0.21 -7.72 14.31
CA LEU A 108 -1.61 -7.42 14.04
C LEU A 108 -1.76 -6.50 12.81
N GLN A 109 -0.95 -5.45 12.71
CA GLN A 109 -0.94 -4.55 11.56
C GLN A 109 -0.68 -5.31 10.25
N ALA A 110 0.31 -6.20 10.21
CA ALA A 110 0.65 -7.00 9.04
C ALA A 110 -0.47 -7.97 8.66
N LEU A 111 -1.09 -8.62 9.64
CA LEU A 111 -2.21 -9.54 9.44
C LEU A 111 -3.44 -8.81 8.89
N ALA A 112 -3.85 -7.69 9.51
CA ALA A 112 -5.00 -6.90 9.09
C ALA A 112 -4.81 -6.29 7.70
N PHE A 113 -3.62 -5.75 7.44
CA PHE A 113 -3.26 -5.25 6.11
C PHE A 113 -3.35 -6.37 5.06
N SER A 114 -2.77 -7.54 5.34
CA SER A 114 -2.78 -8.67 4.38
C SER A 114 -4.19 -9.14 4.05
N ASP A 115 -5.07 -9.23 5.07
CA ASP A 115 -6.46 -9.60 4.85
C ASP A 115 -7.23 -8.52 4.04
N ALA A 116 -7.03 -7.24 4.36
CA ALA A 116 -7.65 -6.14 3.60
C ALA A 116 -7.19 -6.14 2.13
N VAL A 117 -5.89 -6.34 1.88
CA VAL A 117 -5.34 -6.47 0.52
C VAL A 117 -5.95 -7.66 -0.23
N PHE A 118 -6.18 -8.78 0.46
CA PHE A 118 -6.84 -9.92 -0.15
C PHE A 118 -8.28 -9.59 -0.58
N GLN A 119 -9.02 -8.78 0.19
CA GLN A 119 -10.34 -8.31 -0.23
C GLN A 119 -10.25 -7.40 -1.47
N LEU A 120 -9.28 -6.48 -1.50
CA LEU A 120 -9.04 -5.59 -2.66
C LEU A 120 -8.69 -6.38 -3.94
N SER A 121 -8.01 -7.52 -3.82
CA SER A 121 -7.63 -8.34 -4.97
C SER A 121 -8.81 -9.02 -5.68
N LYS A 122 -9.99 -9.08 -5.03
CA LYS A 122 -11.21 -9.72 -5.54
C LYS A 122 -12.18 -8.75 -6.22
N SER A 123 -12.00 -7.44 -6.03
CA SER A 123 -12.79 -6.37 -6.63
C SER A 123 -12.27 -5.95 -8.00
#